data_AF-A0A965CBH9-F1
#
_entry.id   AF-A0A965CBH9-F1
#
_cell.length_a   1.000
_cell.length_b   1.000
_cell.length_c   1.000
_cell.angle_alpha   90.00
_cell.angle_beta   90.00
_cell.angle_gamma   90.00
#
_symmetry.space_group_name_H-M   'P 1'
#
loop_
_entity.id
_entity.type
_entity.pdbx_description
1 polymer ?
#
loop_
_entity_poly.entity_id
_entity_poly.type
_entity_poly.pdbx_seq_one_letter_code
_entity_poly.pdbx_strand_id
1 'polypeptide(L)'
;QLSLNTVEQLEGYDDWSYFAYIRKVVQHFEVLLAGAHFTEEAYRNLNRIVQDRMVLAVLSKTVKEFERNIHPWAHNVSKLDPNPTKDELFAAAIESGAYEELDTLFETAFIRISALRYTTQSHQEVMRYLLARASKIYQEKFDAIETPMKSYMRTSGKSEDKPGFDLDHIFPSNPSKFEQFNKPDNWNEMKPEEQVIFENKYVHSLGNLALLHPKDNREQSDALPWDSKKQENYRNSELYLNRLISGNYSTLSKSSQEITDSLHLNEMPSALSWSSNEIDLRAKVIWNLIKTDISESLGTK
;
A
#
# COMPACT_ATOMS: atom_id res chain seq x y z
N GLN A 1 -26.40 -10.75 -17.58
CA GLN A 1 -25.62 -11.24 -16.43
C GLN A 1 -24.19 -10.78 -16.68
N LEU A 2 -23.68 -9.84 -15.87
CA LEU A 2 -22.32 -9.32 -16.02
C LEU A 2 -21.34 -10.47 -15.79
N SER A 3 -20.51 -10.78 -16.78
CA SER A 3 -19.53 -11.86 -16.67
C SER A 3 -18.16 -11.28 -16.37
N LEU A 4 -17.39 -11.98 -15.52
CA LEU A 4 -16.00 -11.65 -15.20
C LEU A 4 -15.16 -11.42 -16.47
N ASN A 5 -15.42 -12.22 -17.52
CA ASN A 5 -14.75 -12.16 -18.82
C ASN A 5 -14.95 -10.83 -19.55
N THR A 6 -16.11 -10.16 -19.36
CA THR A 6 -16.40 -8.89 -20.04
C THR A 6 -15.58 -7.74 -19.45
N VAL A 7 -15.30 -7.78 -18.14
CA VAL A 7 -14.47 -6.77 -17.45
C VAL A 7 -12.98 -7.01 -17.72
N GLU A 8 -12.52 -8.27 -17.76
CA GLU A 8 -11.15 -8.62 -18.14
C GLU A 8 -10.81 -8.21 -19.58
N GLN A 9 -11.77 -8.32 -20.51
CA GLN A 9 -11.60 -7.94 -21.91
C GLN A 9 -11.52 -6.42 -22.15
N LEU A 10 -11.97 -5.60 -21.20
CA LEU A 10 -11.97 -4.14 -21.28
C LEU A 10 -10.76 -3.51 -20.57
N GLU A 11 -9.74 -4.29 -20.21
CA GLU A 11 -8.65 -3.85 -19.32
C GLU A 11 -9.15 -3.33 -17.95
N GLY A 12 -10.42 -3.60 -17.59
CA GLY A 12 -11.00 -3.23 -16.29
C GLY A 12 -10.31 -3.93 -15.11
N TYR A 13 -9.57 -5.00 -15.40
CA TYR A 13 -8.54 -5.54 -14.52
C TYR A 13 -7.17 -4.94 -14.84
N ASP A 14 -7.04 -3.64 -14.62
CA ASP A 14 -5.72 -3.02 -14.56
C ASP A 14 -4.99 -3.50 -13.29
N ASP A 15 -3.76 -3.03 -13.16
CA ASP A 15 -2.89 -3.33 -12.04
C ASP A 15 -3.48 -3.01 -10.65
N TRP A 16 -4.38 -2.04 -10.59
CA TRP A 16 -4.98 -1.49 -9.38
C TRP A 16 -6.23 -2.26 -8.92
N SER A 17 -6.93 -2.94 -9.83
CA SER A 17 -8.06 -3.83 -9.54
C SER A 17 -7.70 -5.08 -8.72
N TYR A 18 -6.41 -5.42 -8.64
CA TYR A 18 -5.93 -6.64 -8.00
C TYR A 18 -6.30 -6.69 -6.50
N PHE A 19 -6.34 -5.54 -5.83
CA PHE A 19 -6.78 -5.48 -4.44
C PHE A 19 -8.27 -5.81 -4.30
N ALA A 20 -9.11 -5.29 -5.19
CA ALA A 20 -10.54 -5.60 -5.23
C ALA A 20 -10.78 -7.10 -5.39
N TYR A 21 -10.02 -7.73 -6.31
CA TYR A 21 -10.06 -9.17 -6.56
C TYR A 21 -9.75 -9.98 -5.30
N ILE A 22 -8.64 -9.68 -4.60
CA ILE A 22 -8.28 -10.37 -3.36
C ILE A 22 -9.37 -10.20 -2.31
N ARG A 23 -9.94 -8.99 -2.23
CA ARG A 23 -10.96 -8.63 -1.24
C ARG A 23 -12.38 -9.07 -1.62
N LYS A 24 -12.55 -9.65 -2.81
CA LYS A 24 -13.83 -10.13 -3.36
C LYS A 24 -14.91 -9.05 -3.37
N VAL A 25 -14.51 -7.79 -3.59
CA VAL A 25 -15.43 -6.67 -3.77
C VAL A 25 -15.61 -6.47 -5.27
N VAL A 26 -16.84 -6.51 -5.77
CA VAL A 26 -17.12 -6.55 -7.22
C VAL A 26 -18.15 -5.53 -7.67
N GLN A 27 -18.86 -4.90 -6.72
CA GLN A 27 -20.00 -4.03 -6.99
C GLN A 27 -19.57 -2.79 -7.79
N HIS A 28 -18.38 -2.24 -7.50
CA HIS A 28 -17.82 -1.09 -8.21
C HIS A 28 -17.59 -1.32 -9.72
N PHE A 29 -17.56 -2.59 -10.18
CA PHE A 29 -17.49 -2.87 -11.61
C PHE A 29 -18.73 -2.37 -12.38
N GLU A 30 -19.87 -2.17 -11.72
CA GLU A 30 -21.04 -1.54 -12.34
C GLU A 30 -20.71 -0.16 -12.91
N VAL A 31 -19.91 0.63 -12.19
CA VAL A 31 -19.46 1.96 -12.65
C VAL A 31 -18.54 1.83 -13.86
N LEU A 32 -17.60 0.89 -13.82
CA LEU A 32 -16.68 0.66 -14.94
C LEU A 32 -17.43 0.21 -16.20
N LEU A 33 -18.43 -0.65 -16.05
CA LEU A 33 -19.24 -1.11 -17.17
C LEU A 33 -20.10 0.00 -17.76
N ALA A 34 -20.59 0.93 -16.92
CA ALA A 34 -21.30 2.12 -17.38
C ALA A 34 -20.42 3.06 -18.20
N GLY A 35 -19.09 3.02 -18.02
CA GLY A 35 -18.11 3.77 -18.81
C GLY A 35 -17.53 2.99 -20.00
N ALA A 36 -18.03 1.81 -20.33
CA ALA A 36 -17.45 0.96 -21.38
C ALA A 36 -17.51 1.58 -22.80
N HIS A 37 -18.28 2.64 -23.00
CA HIS A 37 -18.33 3.43 -24.24
C HIS A 37 -17.26 4.51 -24.33
N PHE A 38 -16.44 4.69 -23.29
CA PHE A 38 -15.40 5.72 -23.27
C PHE A 38 -14.21 5.39 -24.18
N THR A 39 -13.46 6.43 -24.55
CA THR A 39 -12.11 6.28 -25.11
C THR A 39 -11.20 5.57 -24.11
N GLU A 40 -10.13 4.94 -24.59
CA GLU A 40 -9.19 4.19 -23.76
C GLU A 40 -8.61 5.06 -22.62
N GLU A 41 -8.22 6.30 -22.91
CA GLU A 41 -7.67 7.23 -21.91
C GLU A 41 -8.71 7.60 -20.85
N ALA A 42 -9.92 7.96 -21.25
CA ALA A 42 -10.98 8.31 -20.32
C ALA A 42 -11.43 7.10 -19.47
N TYR A 43 -11.47 5.90 -20.05
CA TYR A 43 -11.74 4.67 -19.33
C TYR A 43 -10.66 4.37 -18.28
N ARG A 44 -9.38 4.52 -18.63
CA ARG A 44 -8.26 4.37 -17.67
C ARG A 44 -8.37 5.35 -16.51
N ASN A 45 -8.75 6.61 -16.78
CA ASN A 45 -8.99 7.60 -15.73
C ASN A 45 -10.16 7.22 -14.83
N LEU A 46 -11.29 6.79 -15.40
CA LEU A 46 -12.43 6.28 -14.62
C LEU A 46 -12.03 5.08 -13.76
N ASN A 47 -11.32 4.10 -14.35
CA ASN A 47 -10.88 2.90 -13.65
C ASN A 47 -10.04 3.27 -12.43
N ARG A 48 -9.03 4.12 -12.61
CA ARG A 48 -8.18 4.59 -11.53
C ARG A 48 -8.97 5.23 -10.39
N ILE A 49 -9.91 6.13 -10.70
CA ILE A 49 -10.78 6.79 -9.72
C ILE A 49 -11.61 5.78 -8.92
N VAL A 50 -12.30 4.88 -9.63
CA VAL A 50 -13.20 3.90 -9.02
C VAL A 50 -12.43 2.92 -8.14
N GLN A 51 -11.26 2.45 -8.59
CA GLN A 51 -10.42 1.54 -7.83
C GLN A 51 -9.88 2.20 -6.55
N ASP A 52 -9.38 3.43 -6.65
CA ASP A 52 -8.83 4.13 -5.48
C ASP A 52 -9.90 4.48 -4.45
N ARG A 53 -11.10 4.83 -4.92
CA ARG A 53 -12.23 5.03 -4.03
C ARG A 53 -12.67 3.74 -3.34
N MET A 54 -12.64 2.61 -4.05
CA MET A 54 -12.93 1.28 -3.50
C MET A 54 -11.87 0.85 -2.49
N VAL A 55 -10.58 1.05 -2.79
CA VAL A 55 -9.46 0.80 -1.86
C VAL A 55 -9.71 1.56 -0.57
N LEU A 56 -10.04 2.85 -0.65
CA LEU A 56 -10.33 3.67 0.51
C LEU A 56 -11.52 3.10 1.32
N ALA A 57 -12.61 2.69 0.66
CA ALA A 57 -13.76 2.06 1.32
C ALA A 57 -13.39 0.75 2.04
N VAL A 58 -12.51 -0.05 1.46
CA VAL A 58 -12.04 -1.31 2.06
C VAL A 58 -11.16 -1.03 3.28
N LEU A 59 -10.23 -0.07 3.17
CA LEU A 59 -9.30 0.28 4.25
C LEU A 59 -10.02 0.95 5.43
N SER A 60 -11.03 1.78 5.18
CA SER A 60 -11.88 2.39 6.20
C SER A 60 -12.94 1.43 6.79
N LYS A 61 -13.20 0.29 6.12
CA LYS A 61 -14.32 -0.64 6.37
C LYS A 61 -15.71 -0.01 6.16
N THR A 62 -15.87 0.82 5.13
CA THR A 62 -17.13 1.47 4.75
C THR A 62 -17.67 0.98 3.40
N VAL A 63 -17.42 -0.29 3.06
CA VAL A 63 -17.81 -0.87 1.75
C VAL A 63 -19.32 -0.85 1.56
N LYS A 64 -20.11 -1.09 2.62
CA LYS A 64 -21.58 -1.08 2.55
C LYS A 64 -22.15 0.31 2.26
N GLU A 65 -21.54 1.33 2.84
CA GLU A 65 -21.89 2.73 2.61
C GLU A 65 -21.52 3.11 1.18
N PHE A 66 -20.32 2.75 0.74
CA PHE A 66 -19.85 2.97 -0.63
C PHE A 66 -20.75 2.29 -1.67
N GLU A 67 -21.21 1.06 -1.42
CA GLU A 67 -22.11 0.31 -2.31
C GLU A 67 -23.43 1.05 -2.61
N ARG A 68 -23.93 1.89 -1.69
CA ARG A 68 -25.16 2.68 -1.91
C ARG A 68 -24.99 3.74 -3.00
N ASN A 69 -23.76 4.18 -3.23
CA ASN A 69 -23.43 5.25 -4.16
C ASN A 69 -23.08 4.70 -5.55
N ILE A 70 -22.89 3.38 -5.69
CA ILE A 70 -22.48 2.73 -6.95
C ILE A 70 -23.52 2.91 -8.05
N HIS A 71 -24.79 2.62 -7.79
CA HIS A 71 -25.82 2.69 -8.83
C HIS A 71 -26.06 4.14 -9.32
N PRO A 72 -26.20 5.15 -8.42
CA PRO A 72 -26.23 6.55 -8.85
C PRO A 72 -24.98 6.97 -9.63
N TRP A 73 -23.79 6.51 -9.21
CA TRP A 73 -22.53 6.83 -9.90
C TRP A 73 -22.49 6.23 -11.30
N ALA A 74 -22.82 4.96 -11.45
CA ALA A 74 -22.89 4.29 -12.74
C ALA A 74 -23.89 4.98 -13.69
N HIS A 75 -25.06 5.39 -13.17
CA HIS A 75 -26.03 6.16 -13.95
C HIS A 75 -25.45 7.49 -14.45
N ASN A 76 -24.76 8.24 -13.58
CA ASN A 76 -24.12 9.50 -13.97
C ASN A 76 -23.04 9.28 -15.03
N VAL A 77 -22.18 8.28 -14.86
CA VAL A 77 -21.13 7.90 -15.82
C VAL A 77 -21.72 7.51 -17.17
N SER A 78 -22.82 6.74 -17.19
CA SER A 78 -23.45 6.28 -18.44
C SER A 78 -23.99 7.41 -19.33
N LYS A 79 -24.20 8.60 -18.76
CA LYS A 79 -24.72 9.77 -19.48
C LYS A 79 -23.61 10.66 -20.05
N LEU A 80 -22.36 10.44 -19.67
CA LEU A 80 -21.24 11.23 -20.16
C LEU A 80 -20.95 10.91 -21.63
N ASP A 81 -20.41 11.90 -22.33
CA ASP A 81 -19.86 11.73 -23.68
C ASP A 81 -18.79 10.62 -23.71
N PRO A 82 -18.53 9.94 -24.85
CA PRO A 82 -17.43 8.97 -24.96
C PRO A 82 -16.04 9.48 -24.58
N ASN A 83 -15.78 10.79 -24.55
CA ASN A 83 -14.48 11.32 -24.16
C ASN A 83 -14.59 12.37 -23.04
N PRO A 84 -15.04 11.97 -21.84
CA PRO A 84 -15.20 12.90 -20.73
C PRO A 84 -13.84 13.36 -20.21
N THR A 85 -13.80 14.61 -19.77
CA THR A 85 -12.69 15.17 -19.00
C THR A 85 -12.64 14.58 -17.59
N LYS A 86 -11.48 14.68 -16.93
CA LYS A 86 -11.35 14.25 -15.52
C LYS A 86 -12.32 14.98 -14.59
N ASP A 87 -12.57 16.26 -14.83
CA ASP A 87 -13.49 17.06 -14.02
C ASP A 87 -14.95 16.57 -14.16
N GLU A 88 -15.36 16.10 -15.34
CA GLU A 88 -16.68 15.49 -15.56
C GLU A 88 -16.79 14.14 -14.84
N LEU A 89 -15.71 13.34 -14.81
CA LEU A 89 -15.68 12.10 -14.03
C LEU A 89 -15.77 12.37 -12.52
N PHE A 90 -15.10 13.41 -12.03
CA PHE A 90 -15.19 13.85 -10.64
C PHE A 90 -16.59 14.36 -10.30
N ALA A 91 -17.19 15.18 -11.16
CA ALA A 91 -18.55 15.66 -10.98
C ALA A 91 -19.55 14.50 -10.86
N ALA A 92 -19.44 13.50 -11.74
CA ALA A 92 -20.29 12.31 -11.68
C ALA A 92 -20.18 11.54 -10.35
N ALA A 93 -18.97 11.47 -9.77
CA ALA A 93 -18.70 10.83 -8.48
C ALA A 93 -19.15 11.67 -7.27
N ILE A 94 -19.02 12.99 -7.36
CA ILE A 94 -19.49 13.92 -6.32
C ILE A 94 -21.02 13.91 -6.26
N GLU A 95 -21.70 14.03 -7.40
CA GLU A 95 -23.16 14.03 -7.49
C GLU A 95 -23.79 12.71 -7.02
N SER A 96 -23.07 11.60 -7.11
CA SER A 96 -23.53 10.30 -6.62
C SER A 96 -23.29 10.10 -5.12
N GLY A 97 -22.67 11.06 -4.43
CA GLY A 97 -22.23 10.94 -3.04
C GLY A 97 -21.02 10.03 -2.86
N ALA A 98 -20.37 9.54 -3.93
CA ALA A 98 -19.21 8.67 -3.80
C ALA A 98 -18.06 9.37 -3.07
N TYR A 99 -17.94 10.69 -3.19
CA TYR A 99 -16.86 11.49 -2.58
C TYR A 99 -17.24 12.13 -1.24
N GLU A 100 -18.34 11.72 -0.61
CA GLU A 100 -18.69 12.20 0.72
C GLU A 100 -17.64 11.79 1.77
N GLU A 101 -17.25 12.74 2.62
CA GLU A 101 -16.38 12.54 3.80
C GLU A 101 -15.00 11.90 3.52
N LEU A 102 -14.36 12.20 2.37
CA LEU A 102 -13.07 11.62 2.01
C LEU A 102 -11.98 11.80 3.09
N ASP A 103 -11.88 12.96 3.72
CA ASP A 103 -10.92 13.20 4.81
C ASP A 103 -11.15 12.26 6.00
N THR A 104 -12.40 12.14 6.46
CA THR A 104 -12.80 11.21 7.52
C THR A 104 -12.48 9.76 7.14
N LEU A 105 -12.65 9.39 5.87
CA LEU A 105 -12.32 8.06 5.37
C LEU A 105 -10.82 7.80 5.41
N PHE A 106 -9.99 8.77 5.04
CA PHE A 106 -8.52 8.66 5.15
C PHE A 106 -8.07 8.52 6.61
N GLU A 107 -8.62 9.33 7.53
CA GLU A 107 -8.32 9.23 8.96
C GLU A 107 -8.71 7.87 9.52
N THR A 108 -9.92 7.41 9.20
CA THR A 108 -10.43 6.10 9.61
C THR A 108 -9.59 4.97 9.04
N ALA A 109 -9.19 5.06 7.76
CA ALA A 109 -8.30 4.09 7.13
C ALA A 109 -6.96 4.01 7.88
N PHE A 110 -6.34 5.13 8.22
CA PHE A 110 -5.06 5.11 8.94
C PHE A 110 -5.16 4.50 10.35
N ILE A 111 -6.23 4.81 11.09
CA ILE A 111 -6.50 4.19 12.41
C ILE A 111 -6.57 2.67 12.26
N ARG A 112 -7.27 2.18 11.23
CA ARG A 112 -7.40 0.74 10.99
C ARG A 112 -6.12 0.10 10.50
N ILE A 113 -5.36 0.77 9.65
CA ILE A 113 -4.04 0.31 9.18
C ILE A 113 -3.07 0.15 10.35
N SER A 114 -3.05 1.12 11.27
CA SER A 114 -2.23 1.08 12.50
C SER A 114 -2.61 -0.09 13.43
N ALA A 115 -3.84 -0.59 13.33
CA ALA A 115 -4.32 -1.75 14.08
C ALA A 115 -4.05 -3.10 13.38
N LEU A 116 -3.57 -3.12 12.14
CA LEU A 116 -3.23 -4.36 11.44
C LEU A 116 -2.09 -5.09 12.16
N ARG A 117 -2.13 -6.42 12.12
CA ARG A 117 -1.09 -7.30 12.69
C ARG A 117 -0.72 -8.40 11.72
N TYR A 118 0.57 -8.57 11.46
CA TYR A 118 1.11 -9.65 10.62
C TYR A 118 0.62 -11.04 11.04
N THR A 119 0.36 -11.28 12.33
CA THR A 119 -0.11 -12.58 12.83
C THR A 119 -1.51 -12.97 12.32
N THR A 120 -2.28 -12.03 11.76
CA THR A 120 -3.60 -12.29 11.18
C THR A 120 -3.50 -12.40 9.66
N GLN A 121 -3.88 -13.54 9.08
CA GLN A 121 -3.77 -13.79 7.63
C GLN A 121 -4.42 -12.70 6.75
N SER A 122 -5.65 -12.29 7.07
CA SER A 122 -6.33 -11.22 6.31
C SER A 122 -5.68 -9.84 6.46
N HIS A 123 -4.92 -9.61 7.54
CA HIS A 123 -4.12 -8.40 7.68
C HIS A 123 -2.84 -8.47 6.85
N GLN A 124 -2.21 -9.65 6.72
CA GLN A 124 -1.02 -9.82 5.88
C GLN A 124 -1.29 -9.42 4.42
N GLU A 125 -2.46 -9.77 3.88
CA GLU A 125 -2.87 -9.38 2.52
C GLU A 125 -2.95 -7.86 2.37
N VAL A 126 -3.51 -7.16 3.36
CA VAL A 126 -3.61 -5.70 3.37
C VAL A 126 -2.23 -5.06 3.53
N MET A 127 -1.41 -5.56 4.45
CA MET A 127 -0.05 -5.05 4.65
C MET A 127 0.81 -5.22 3.40
N ARG A 128 0.71 -6.39 2.76
CA ARG A 128 1.38 -6.65 1.48
C ARG A 128 0.92 -5.66 0.41
N TYR A 129 -0.38 -5.41 0.31
CA TYR A 129 -0.91 -4.41 -0.63
C TYR A 129 -0.37 -3.00 -0.36
N LEU A 130 -0.35 -2.56 0.90
CA LEU A 130 0.18 -1.23 1.25
C LEU A 130 1.66 -1.12 0.90
N LEU A 131 2.47 -2.13 1.22
CA LEU A 131 3.89 -2.15 0.87
C LEU A 131 4.13 -2.25 -0.64
N ALA A 132 3.32 -3.03 -1.35
CA ALA A 132 3.38 -3.16 -2.81
C ALA A 132 3.04 -1.83 -3.49
N ARG A 133 1.97 -1.17 -3.05
CA ARG A 133 1.55 0.14 -3.56
C ARG A 133 2.61 1.21 -3.31
N ALA A 134 3.11 1.31 -2.08
CA ALA A 134 4.19 2.25 -1.76
C ALA A 134 5.46 1.98 -2.57
N SER A 135 5.82 0.71 -2.76
CA SER A 135 6.98 0.33 -3.57
C SER A 135 6.77 0.72 -5.04
N LYS A 136 5.61 0.41 -5.63
CA LYS A 136 5.28 0.75 -7.02
C LYS A 136 5.34 2.26 -7.26
N ILE A 137 4.68 3.06 -6.42
CA ILE A 137 4.65 4.54 -6.54
C ILE A 137 6.07 5.12 -6.60
N TYR A 138 6.97 4.62 -5.75
CA TYR A 138 8.34 5.10 -5.73
C TYR A 138 9.19 4.54 -6.88
N GLN A 139 9.01 3.25 -7.20
CA GLN A 139 9.75 2.56 -8.26
C GLN A 139 9.52 3.20 -9.64
N GLU A 140 8.27 3.60 -9.93
CA GLU A 140 7.89 4.24 -11.20
C GLU A 140 8.53 5.60 -11.45
N LYS A 141 9.13 6.22 -10.42
CA LYS A 141 9.90 7.46 -10.61
C LYS A 141 11.29 7.22 -11.20
N PHE A 142 11.77 5.98 -11.20
CA PHE A 142 13.12 5.63 -11.66
C PHE A 142 13.11 4.66 -12.84
N ASP A 143 12.19 3.70 -12.85
CA ASP A 143 12.18 2.65 -13.86
C ASP A 143 11.47 3.12 -15.13
N ALA A 144 12.08 2.87 -16.28
CA ALA A 144 11.50 3.19 -17.59
C ALA A 144 10.36 2.25 -17.99
N ILE A 145 10.28 1.06 -17.36
CA ILE A 145 9.28 0.04 -17.64
C ILE A 145 8.42 -0.13 -16.39
N GLU A 146 7.12 0.10 -16.55
CA GLU A 146 6.16 -0.08 -15.47
C GLU A 146 6.08 -1.56 -15.05
N THR A 147 6.29 -1.82 -13.76
CA THR A 147 6.08 -3.15 -13.19
C THR A 147 4.65 -3.24 -12.66
N PRO A 148 3.89 -4.28 -13.03
CA PRO A 148 2.57 -4.49 -12.45
C PRO A 148 2.62 -4.76 -10.93
N MET A 149 1.81 -4.07 -10.11
CA MET A 149 1.27 -4.40 -8.77
C MET A 149 1.11 -5.89 -8.54
N LYS A 150 0.54 -6.64 -9.49
CA LYS A 150 0.43 -8.10 -9.36
C LYS A 150 1.81 -8.75 -9.12
N SER A 151 2.88 -8.22 -9.70
CA SER A 151 4.25 -8.70 -9.50
C SER A 151 4.74 -8.42 -8.07
N TYR A 152 4.50 -7.23 -7.52
CA TYR A 152 4.83 -6.89 -6.13
C TYR A 152 4.00 -7.70 -5.11
N MET A 153 2.77 -8.04 -5.47
CA MET A 153 1.84 -8.78 -4.62
C MET A 153 2.05 -10.30 -4.63
N ARG A 154 2.84 -10.84 -5.56
CA ARG A 154 3.14 -12.28 -5.58
C ARG A 154 4.00 -12.64 -4.39
N THR A 155 3.59 -13.67 -3.67
CA THR A 155 4.47 -14.37 -2.72
C THR A 155 5.35 -15.33 -3.48
N SER A 156 6.60 -15.48 -3.04
CA SER A 156 7.53 -16.40 -3.67
C SER A 156 7.00 -17.84 -3.67
N GLY A 157 7.08 -18.49 -4.83
CA GLY A 157 6.76 -19.91 -4.97
C GLY A 157 7.91 -20.80 -4.50
N LYS A 158 7.67 -22.12 -4.45
CA LYS A 158 8.74 -23.11 -4.22
C LYS A 158 9.71 -23.26 -5.42
N SER A 159 9.38 -22.71 -6.58
CA SER A 159 10.21 -22.76 -7.80
C SER A 159 10.84 -21.39 -8.06
N GLU A 160 12.15 -21.37 -8.31
CA GLU A 160 12.94 -20.15 -8.63
C GLU A 160 12.41 -19.39 -9.85
N ASP A 161 11.66 -20.05 -10.73
CA ASP A 161 11.10 -19.46 -11.97
C ASP A 161 9.89 -18.52 -11.77
N LYS A 162 9.45 -18.28 -10.53
CA LYS A 162 8.34 -17.37 -10.23
C LYS A 162 8.81 -16.24 -9.30
N PRO A 163 9.25 -15.10 -9.86
CA PRO A 163 9.65 -13.95 -9.06
C PRO A 163 8.47 -13.44 -8.23
N GLY A 164 8.74 -13.15 -6.96
CA GLY A 164 7.79 -12.64 -5.97
C GLY A 164 8.52 -12.23 -4.70
N PHE A 165 7.83 -11.55 -3.80
CA PHE A 165 8.41 -10.97 -2.59
C PHE A 165 7.90 -11.66 -1.33
N ASP A 166 8.74 -11.75 -0.32
CA ASP A 166 8.34 -12.14 1.03
C ASP A 166 8.07 -10.91 1.88
N LEU A 167 7.19 -11.05 2.88
CA LEU A 167 7.05 -10.06 3.93
C LEU A 167 8.15 -10.30 4.96
N ASP A 168 9.12 -9.40 5.01
CA ASP A 168 10.22 -9.43 5.95
C ASP A 168 9.93 -8.52 7.15
N HIS A 169 10.32 -8.96 8.35
CA HIS A 169 10.29 -8.17 9.57
C HIS A 169 11.61 -7.43 9.72
N ILE A 170 11.62 -6.10 9.59
CA ILE A 170 12.85 -5.28 9.68
C ILE A 170 13.55 -5.52 11.00
N PHE A 171 12.84 -5.39 12.12
CA PHE A 171 13.23 -6.01 13.39
C PHE A 171 12.63 -7.41 13.47
N PRO A 172 13.44 -8.46 13.71
CA PRO A 172 13.00 -9.84 13.61
C PRO A 172 11.87 -10.16 14.59
N SER A 173 10.97 -11.06 14.18
CA SER A 173 9.87 -11.54 15.03
C SER A 173 10.27 -12.64 16.03
N ASN A 174 11.56 -12.99 16.11
CA ASN A 174 12.09 -13.92 17.09
C ASN A 174 12.05 -13.29 18.50
N PRO A 175 11.27 -13.83 19.45
CA PRO A 175 11.17 -13.27 20.80
C PRO A 175 12.51 -13.15 21.52
N SER A 176 13.47 -14.06 21.25
CA SER A 176 14.81 -14.01 21.85
C SER A 176 15.62 -12.77 21.43
N LYS A 177 15.26 -12.11 20.34
CA LYS A 177 15.90 -10.88 19.87
C LYS A 177 15.27 -9.63 20.46
N PHE A 178 14.03 -9.73 20.97
CA PHE A 178 13.28 -8.57 21.48
C PHE A 178 13.97 -7.88 22.66
N GLU A 179 14.87 -8.57 23.37
CA GLU A 179 15.68 -7.92 24.40
C GLU A 179 16.52 -6.75 23.88
N GLN A 180 16.89 -6.80 22.61
CA GLN A 180 17.67 -5.77 21.93
C GLN A 180 16.78 -4.66 21.32
N PHE A 181 15.46 -4.81 21.38
CA PHE A 181 14.54 -3.77 20.97
C PHE A 181 14.64 -2.57 21.92
N ASN A 182 14.57 -1.35 21.39
CA ASN A 182 14.56 -0.16 22.22
C ASN A 182 13.19 -0.03 22.91
N LYS A 183 13.16 -0.37 24.20
CA LYS A 183 11.95 -0.47 25.02
C LYS A 183 11.57 0.92 25.56
N PRO A 184 10.27 1.18 25.82
CA PRO A 184 9.84 2.45 26.40
C PRO A 184 10.39 2.61 27.82
N ASP A 185 10.54 3.85 28.29
CA ASP A 185 11.14 4.16 29.59
C ASP A 185 10.45 3.44 30.76
N ASN A 186 9.12 3.27 30.68
CA ASN A 186 8.32 2.59 31.69
C ASN A 186 8.24 1.06 31.50
N TRP A 187 9.06 0.44 30.65
CA TRP A 187 9.01 -0.99 30.35
C TRP A 187 9.05 -1.88 31.61
N ASN A 188 9.93 -1.55 32.56
CA ASN A 188 10.09 -2.33 33.80
C ASN A 188 8.93 -2.15 34.78
N GLU A 189 8.09 -1.13 34.58
CA GLU A 189 6.89 -0.86 35.37
C GLU A 189 5.63 -1.50 34.76
N MET A 190 5.70 -1.87 33.47
CA MET A 190 4.62 -2.55 32.78
C MET A 190 4.42 -3.97 33.31
N LYS A 191 3.16 -4.39 33.35
CA LYS A 191 2.83 -5.79 33.64
C LYS A 191 3.24 -6.69 32.47
N PRO A 192 3.50 -7.99 32.71
CA PRO A 192 3.88 -8.92 31.64
C PRO A 192 2.89 -8.94 30.46
N GLU A 193 1.58 -8.82 30.71
CA GLU A 193 0.57 -8.75 29.67
C GLU A 193 0.67 -7.47 28.80
N GLU A 194 1.04 -6.35 29.40
CA GLU A 194 1.22 -5.07 28.70
C GLU A 194 2.49 -5.10 27.84
N GLN A 195 3.55 -5.74 28.33
CA GLN A 195 4.79 -5.97 27.58
C GLN A 195 4.54 -6.82 26.32
N VAL A 196 3.77 -7.92 26.44
CA VAL A 196 3.41 -8.77 25.29
C VAL A 196 2.55 -8.01 24.28
N ILE A 197 1.59 -7.20 24.74
CA ILE A 197 0.77 -6.35 23.86
C ILE A 197 1.65 -5.32 23.13
N PHE A 198 2.60 -4.71 23.83
CA PHE A 198 3.55 -3.76 23.26
C PHE A 198 4.42 -4.42 22.18
N GLU A 199 5.06 -5.55 22.49
CA GLU A 199 5.87 -6.30 21.53
C GLU A 199 5.05 -6.66 20.29
N ASN A 200 3.88 -7.27 20.49
CA ASN A 200 3.01 -7.68 19.39
C ASN A 200 2.56 -6.50 18.53
N LYS A 201 2.29 -5.34 19.15
CA LYS A 201 1.92 -4.11 18.45
C LYS A 201 3.00 -3.71 17.45
N TYR A 202 4.25 -3.59 17.87
CA TYR A 202 5.30 -3.01 17.03
C TYR A 202 5.96 -4.03 16.11
N VAL A 203 6.30 -5.21 16.61
CA VAL A 203 6.96 -6.26 15.82
C VAL A 203 6.12 -6.67 14.61
N HIS A 204 4.81 -6.75 14.78
CA HIS A 204 3.90 -7.19 13.72
C HIS A 204 3.15 -6.05 13.02
N SER A 205 3.57 -4.80 13.18
CA SER A 205 2.96 -3.63 12.51
C SER A 205 3.46 -3.46 11.07
N LEU A 206 2.72 -2.66 10.29
CA LEU A 206 3.13 -2.24 8.94
C LEU A 206 4.52 -1.58 8.92
N GLY A 207 4.80 -0.75 9.93
CA GLY A 207 6.05 0.00 10.02
C GLY A 207 7.29 -0.89 10.11
N ASN A 208 7.15 -2.07 10.71
CA ASN A 208 8.22 -3.05 10.86
C ASN A 208 8.30 -4.06 9.70
N LEU A 209 7.56 -3.86 8.60
CA LEU A 209 7.51 -4.80 7.49
C LEU A 209 8.05 -4.22 6.18
N ALA A 210 8.70 -5.05 5.38
CA ALA A 210 9.14 -4.73 4.03
C ALA A 210 8.81 -5.87 3.05
N LEU A 211 8.67 -5.55 1.76
CA LEU A 211 8.69 -6.56 0.71
C LEU A 211 10.14 -6.83 0.34
N LEU A 212 10.65 -8.03 0.56
CA LEU A 212 12.04 -8.35 0.29
C LEU A 212 12.16 -9.57 -0.63
N HIS A 213 13.22 -9.60 -1.42
CA HIS A 213 13.51 -10.75 -2.26
C HIS A 213 13.68 -12.01 -1.38
N PRO A 214 13.13 -13.18 -1.77
CA PRO A 214 13.09 -14.36 -0.91
C PRO A 214 14.47 -14.91 -0.54
N LYS A 215 15.43 -14.80 -1.46
CA LYS A 215 16.82 -15.18 -1.21
C LYS A 215 17.39 -14.35 -0.07
N ASP A 216 17.26 -13.03 -0.15
CA ASP A 216 17.80 -12.09 0.83
C ASP A 216 17.12 -12.27 2.19
N ASN A 217 15.80 -12.46 2.19
CA ASN A 217 15.02 -12.73 3.40
C ASN A 217 15.47 -14.02 4.10
N ARG A 218 15.70 -15.10 3.34
CA ARG A 218 16.21 -16.37 3.88
C ARG A 218 17.65 -16.24 4.37
N GLU A 219 18.49 -15.52 3.64
CA GLU A 219 19.90 -15.32 3.98
C GLU A 219 20.07 -14.51 5.28
N GLN A 220 19.26 -13.48 5.51
CA GLN A 220 19.34 -12.69 6.74
C GLN A 220 18.67 -13.33 7.95
N SER A 221 17.70 -14.25 7.75
CA SER A 221 17.04 -14.98 8.83
C SER A 221 16.54 -14.03 9.95
N ASP A 222 16.94 -14.25 11.21
CA ASP A 222 16.58 -13.43 12.37
C ASP A 222 17.58 -12.31 12.68
N ALA A 223 18.34 -11.86 11.68
CA ALA A 223 19.25 -10.73 11.80
C ALA A 223 18.52 -9.45 12.25
N LEU A 224 19.20 -8.70 13.13
CA LEU A 224 18.75 -7.42 13.64
C LEU A 224 18.87 -6.34 12.56
N PRO A 225 18.11 -5.24 12.68
CA PRO A 225 18.15 -4.16 11.70
C PRO A 225 19.57 -3.65 11.43
N TRP A 226 20.41 -3.52 12.46
CA TRP A 226 21.78 -3.01 12.36
C TRP A 226 22.83 -4.07 11.99
N ASP A 227 22.45 -5.34 11.79
CA ASP A 227 23.39 -6.38 11.37
C ASP A 227 23.84 -6.13 9.92
N SER A 228 25.14 -6.29 9.66
CA SER A 228 25.76 -5.94 8.37
C SER A 228 25.11 -6.65 7.17
N LYS A 229 24.74 -7.92 7.33
CA LYS A 229 24.08 -8.72 6.28
C LYS A 229 22.70 -8.18 5.91
N LYS A 230 21.90 -7.79 6.91
CA LYS A 230 20.57 -7.20 6.71
C LYS A 230 20.66 -5.82 6.06
N GLN A 231 21.61 -5.01 6.51
CA GLN A 231 21.92 -3.71 5.91
C GLN A 231 22.35 -3.84 4.44
N GLU A 232 23.20 -4.81 4.12
CA GLU A 232 23.63 -5.09 2.74
C GLU A 232 22.46 -5.52 1.86
N ASN A 233 21.59 -6.42 2.34
CA ASN A 233 20.41 -6.87 1.62
C ASN A 233 19.44 -5.72 1.31
N TYR A 234 19.13 -4.86 2.29
CA TYR A 234 18.29 -3.68 2.02
C TYR A 234 18.97 -2.68 1.09
N ARG A 235 20.28 -2.46 1.24
CA ARG A 235 21.05 -1.54 0.40
C ARG A 235 21.02 -1.97 -1.08
N ASN A 236 21.12 -3.28 -1.32
CA ASN A 236 21.17 -3.86 -2.66
C ASN A 236 19.79 -4.33 -3.18
N SER A 237 18.72 -4.11 -2.40
CA SER A 237 17.37 -4.52 -2.76
C SER A 237 16.95 -3.99 -4.13
N GLU A 238 16.25 -4.82 -4.91
CA GLU A 238 15.65 -4.43 -6.19
C GLU A 238 14.61 -3.32 -6.02
N LEU A 239 13.90 -3.31 -4.89
CA LEU A 239 12.95 -2.25 -4.55
C LEU A 239 13.67 -1.03 -3.97
N TYR A 240 13.53 0.14 -4.61
CA TYR A 240 14.18 1.37 -4.14
C TYR A 240 13.70 1.80 -2.74
N LEU A 241 12.43 1.53 -2.39
CA LEU A 241 11.87 1.90 -1.08
C LEU A 241 12.65 1.24 0.07
N ASN A 242 13.12 0.00 -0.14
CA ASN A 242 13.92 -0.72 0.86
C ASN A 242 15.31 -0.13 1.05
N ARG A 243 15.88 0.50 0.01
CA ARG A 243 17.22 1.12 0.11
C ARG A 243 17.23 2.30 1.07
N LEU A 244 16.07 2.94 1.29
CA LEU A 244 15.92 3.99 2.29
C LEU A 244 16.04 3.44 3.72
N ILE A 245 15.63 2.19 3.95
CA ILE A 245 15.74 1.51 5.25
C ILE A 245 17.22 1.37 5.66
N SER A 246 18.14 1.13 4.73
CA SER A 246 19.57 1.05 5.07
C SER A 246 20.26 2.42 5.22
N GLY A 247 19.51 3.52 5.25
CA GLY A 247 20.04 4.87 5.41
C GLY A 247 20.73 5.45 4.17
N ASN A 248 20.41 4.95 2.96
CA ASN A 248 21.10 5.38 1.74
C ASN A 248 20.63 6.74 1.19
N TYR A 249 19.75 7.48 1.86
CA TYR A 249 19.26 8.76 1.34
C TYR A 249 20.40 9.72 0.97
N SER A 250 21.40 9.85 1.84
CA SER A 250 22.56 10.73 1.61
C SER A 250 23.49 10.25 0.50
N THR A 251 23.39 8.98 0.08
CA THR A 251 24.22 8.38 -0.98
C THR A 251 23.49 8.31 -2.32
N LEU A 252 22.21 8.69 -2.37
CA LEU A 252 21.47 8.86 -3.61
C LEU A 252 22.08 9.99 -4.46
N SER A 253 21.88 9.93 -5.77
CA SER A 253 22.20 11.06 -6.66
C SER A 253 21.29 12.25 -6.32
N LYS A 254 21.70 13.47 -6.69
CA LYS A 254 20.91 14.67 -6.43
C LYS A 254 19.50 14.58 -7.04
N SER A 255 19.37 14.08 -8.27
CA SER A 255 18.05 13.90 -8.90
C SER A 255 17.19 12.86 -8.17
N SER A 256 17.80 11.79 -7.66
CA SER A 256 17.08 10.80 -6.85
C SER A 256 16.65 11.37 -5.49
N GLN A 257 17.46 12.23 -4.87
CA GLN A 257 17.09 12.95 -3.65
C GLN A 257 15.91 13.89 -3.90
N GLU A 258 15.94 14.69 -4.97
CA GLU A 258 14.82 15.58 -5.35
C GLU A 258 13.50 14.81 -5.53
N ILE A 259 13.54 13.64 -6.16
CA ILE A 259 12.37 12.74 -6.28
C ILE A 259 11.92 12.25 -4.91
N THR A 260 12.86 11.78 -4.07
CA THR A 260 12.58 11.26 -2.72
C THR A 260 11.91 12.33 -1.84
N ASP A 261 12.42 13.56 -1.90
CA ASP A 261 11.92 14.71 -1.15
C ASP A 261 10.53 15.12 -1.61
N SER A 262 10.27 15.11 -2.92
CA SER A 262 8.95 15.43 -3.48
C SER A 262 7.85 14.46 -3.03
N LEU A 263 8.23 13.26 -2.61
CA LEU A 263 7.35 12.22 -2.07
C LEU A 263 7.39 12.16 -0.54
N HIS A 264 8.10 13.08 0.13
CA HIS A 264 8.33 13.10 1.58
C HIS A 264 8.96 11.81 2.14
N LEU A 265 9.67 11.06 1.30
CA LEU A 265 10.32 9.80 1.68
C LEU A 265 11.67 10.02 2.39
N ASN A 266 12.19 11.25 2.40
CA ASN A 266 13.34 11.64 3.19
C ASN A 266 13.08 11.58 4.71
N GLU A 267 11.81 11.54 5.13
CA GLU A 267 11.40 11.31 6.51
C GLU A 267 11.41 9.82 6.90
N MET A 268 11.65 8.91 5.96
CA MET A 268 11.71 7.47 6.23
C MET A 268 12.88 7.18 7.19
N PRO A 269 12.63 6.56 8.36
CA PRO A 269 13.69 6.24 9.30
C PRO A 269 14.60 5.12 8.76
N SER A 270 15.87 5.21 9.13
CA SER A 270 16.87 4.20 8.85
C SER A 270 16.89 3.12 9.92
N ALA A 271 17.14 1.86 9.53
CA ALA A 271 17.33 0.69 10.38
C ALA A 271 18.57 0.75 11.30
N LEU A 272 19.35 1.83 11.26
CA LEU A 272 20.45 2.07 12.19
C LEU A 272 19.97 2.34 13.63
N SER A 273 18.76 2.89 13.80
CA SER A 273 18.04 2.95 15.07
C SER A 273 16.62 2.43 14.85
N TRP A 274 16.21 1.42 15.61
CA TRP A 274 14.89 0.81 15.41
C TRP A 274 14.16 0.67 16.74
N SER A 275 13.23 1.60 16.99
CA SER A 275 12.34 1.61 18.14
C SER A 275 10.88 1.70 17.70
N SER A 276 9.97 1.79 18.68
CA SER A 276 8.56 2.08 18.42
C SER A 276 8.35 3.36 17.63
N ASN A 277 9.20 4.38 17.83
CA ASN A 277 9.08 5.68 17.17
C ASN A 277 9.39 5.58 15.68
N GLU A 278 10.49 4.91 15.31
CA GLU A 278 10.83 4.67 13.89
C GLU A 278 9.79 3.77 13.22
N ILE A 279 9.26 2.78 13.91
CA ILE A 279 8.20 1.91 13.38
C ILE A 279 6.92 2.73 13.08
N ASP A 280 6.46 3.54 14.03
CA ASP A 280 5.26 4.37 13.84
C ASP A 280 5.48 5.44 12.76
N LEU A 281 6.65 6.10 12.76
CA LEU A 281 7.01 7.08 11.72
C LEU A 281 7.02 6.43 10.34
N ARG A 282 7.61 5.24 10.21
CA ARG A 282 7.64 4.51 8.94
C ARG A 282 6.26 4.15 8.44
N ALA A 283 5.37 3.65 9.32
CA ALA A 283 3.99 3.37 8.96
C ALA A 283 3.26 4.62 8.47
N LYS A 284 3.50 5.77 9.13
CA LYS A 284 2.93 7.07 8.73
C LYS A 284 3.44 7.55 7.37
N VAL A 285 4.74 7.48 7.11
CA VAL A 285 5.33 7.87 5.81
C VAL A 285 4.79 7.00 4.67
N ILE A 286 4.71 5.68 4.86
CA ILE A 286 4.10 4.76 3.88
C ILE A 286 2.64 5.14 3.62
N TRP A 287 1.87 5.40 4.67
CA TRP A 287 0.49 5.79 4.52
C TRP A 287 0.33 7.13 3.81
N ASN A 288 1.14 8.13 4.16
CA ASN A 288 1.10 9.45 3.52
C ASN A 288 1.40 9.35 2.02
N LEU A 289 2.38 8.54 1.62
CA LEU A 289 2.67 8.29 0.20
C LEU A 289 1.44 7.74 -0.53
N ILE A 290 0.78 6.74 0.05
CA ILE A 290 -0.42 6.11 -0.53
C ILE A 290 -1.62 7.08 -0.51
N LYS A 291 -1.78 7.85 0.57
CA LYS A 291 -2.82 8.86 0.69
C LYS A 291 -2.68 9.89 -0.42
N THR A 292 -1.48 10.46 -0.62
CA THR A 292 -1.22 11.44 -1.69
C THR A 292 -1.56 10.86 -3.06
N ASP A 293 -1.12 9.64 -3.35
CA ASP A 293 -1.40 8.95 -4.61
C ASP A 293 -2.91 8.70 -4.85
N ILE A 294 -3.65 8.30 -3.81
CA ILE A 294 -5.12 8.17 -3.87
C ILE A 294 -5.76 9.56 -4.05
N SER A 295 -5.34 10.57 -3.27
CA SER A 295 -5.88 11.93 -3.32
C SER A 295 -5.72 12.55 -4.72
N GLU A 296 -4.56 12.39 -5.35
CA GLU A 296 -4.30 12.83 -6.72
C GLU A 296 -5.27 12.16 -7.71
N SER A 297 -5.52 10.86 -7.56
CA SER A 297 -6.48 10.14 -8.41
C SER A 297 -7.91 10.64 -8.24
N LEU A 298 -8.30 10.99 -7.01
CA LEU A 298 -9.64 11.43 -6.66
C LEU A 298 -9.83 12.93 -6.87
N GLY A 299 -8.81 13.67 -7.32
CA GLY A 299 -8.89 15.11 -7.52
C GLY A 299 -8.98 15.92 -6.22
N THR A 300 -8.60 15.34 -5.08
CA THR A 300 -8.57 16.03 -3.78
C THR A 300 -7.15 16.47 -3.44
N LYS A 301 -7.00 17.69 -2.89
CA LYS A 301 -5.72 18.21 -2.41
C LYS A 301 -5.58 18.03 -0.91
#